data_AF-A0A2Z5ZMB7-F1
#
_entry.id   AF-A0A2Z5ZMB7-F1
#
_cell.length_a   1.000
_cell.length_b   1.000
_cell.length_c   1.000
_cell.angle_alpha   90.00
_cell.angle_beta   90.00
_cell.angle_gamma   90.00
#
_symmetry.space_group_name_H-M   'P 1'
#
loop_
_entity.id
_entity.type
_entity.pdbx_description
1 polymer ?
#
loop_
_entity_poly.entity_id
_entity_poly.type
_entity_poly.pdbx_seq_one_letter_code
_entity_poly.pdbx_strand_id
1 'polypeptide(L)'
;MTAANKLKAFGVIDPGPNVLLEVLRATTASEAVRHLEEKMRGAEYVQGRTYTQGGEDSLDGQDPAYLVYDLTDSGLDEEGLSGDDAGQVRAQAEEVGVFVSAPKK
;
A
#
# COMPACT_ATOMS: atom_id res chain seq x y z
N MET A 1 -22.29 16.61 9.09
CA MET A 1 -20.94 16.61 9.70
C MET A 1 -19.99 16.04 8.67
N THR A 2 -19.14 16.86 8.06
CA THR A 2 -18.08 16.40 7.17
C THR A 2 -17.09 15.63 8.03
N ALA A 3 -17.03 14.31 7.89
CA ALA A 3 -15.96 13.53 8.48
C ALA A 3 -14.67 14.12 7.92
N ALA A 4 -13.87 14.78 8.76
CA ALA A 4 -12.50 15.06 8.42
C ALA A 4 -11.87 13.69 8.21
N ASN A 5 -11.63 13.31 6.96
CA ASN A 5 -10.95 12.05 6.62
C ASN A 5 -9.56 12.13 7.27
N LYS A 6 -9.43 11.56 8.46
CA LYS A 6 -8.19 11.56 9.22
C LYS A 6 -7.21 10.71 8.43
N LEU A 7 -6.06 11.28 8.09
CA LEU A 7 -4.97 10.53 7.47
C LEU A 7 -4.52 9.43 8.43
N LYS A 8 -4.38 8.22 7.89
CA LYS A 8 -3.78 7.05 8.54
C LYS A 8 -2.42 6.78 7.92
N ALA A 9 -1.51 6.18 8.67
CA ALA A 9 -0.26 5.70 8.11
C ALA A 9 -0.42 4.26 7.65
N PHE A 10 0.04 3.98 6.44
CA PHE A 10 -0.02 2.67 5.83
C PHE A 10 1.38 2.23 5.44
N GLY A 11 1.73 0.99 5.78
CA GLY A 11 2.87 0.29 5.21
C GLY A 11 2.43 -0.42 3.95
N VAL A 12 2.92 0.03 2.80
CA VAL A 12 2.63 -0.58 1.49
C VAL A 12 3.84 -1.39 1.07
N ILE A 13 3.66 -2.70 0.93
CA ILE A 13 4.71 -3.64 0.52
C ILE A 13 4.45 -4.10 -0.92
N ASP A 14 5.38 -3.79 -1.82
CA ASP A 14 5.48 -4.44 -3.13
C ASP A 14 6.21 -5.79 -2.94
N PRO A 15 5.54 -6.93 -3.14
CA PRO A 15 6.11 -8.26 -2.96
C PRO A 15 6.95 -8.72 -4.15
N GLY A 16 7.20 -7.85 -5.14
CA GLY A 16 8.03 -8.14 -6.30
C GLY A 16 9.47 -8.54 -5.96
N PRO A 17 10.31 -8.79 -6.98
CA PRO A 17 11.66 -9.35 -6.80
C PRO A 17 12.58 -8.48 -5.91
N ASN A 18 12.31 -7.18 -5.82
CA ASN A 18 12.91 -6.31 -4.82
C ASN A 18 11.78 -5.87 -3.89
N VAL A 19 11.65 -6.53 -2.73
CA VAL A 19 10.64 -6.17 -1.75
C VAL A 19 10.84 -4.70 -1.38
N LEU A 20 9.82 -3.90 -1.65
CA LEU A 20 9.82 -2.47 -1.31
C LEU A 20 8.76 -2.25 -0.24
N LEU A 21 9.18 -1.74 0.92
CA LEU A 21 8.27 -1.15 1.89
C LEU A 21 8.33 0.37 1.76
N GLU A 22 7.17 1.00 1.65
CA GLU A 22 7.03 2.45 1.79
C GLU A 22 5.94 2.75 2.81
N VAL A 23 6.22 3.70 3.70
CA VAL A 23 5.24 4.22 4.64
C VAL A 23 4.63 5.51 4.11
N LEU A 24 3.31 5.54 3.97
CA LEU A 24 2.59 6.68 3.39
C LEU A 24 1.39 7.03 4.25
N ARG A 25 1.10 8.33 4.35
CA ARG A 25 -0.14 8.81 4.97
C ARG A 25 -1.21 9.03 3.91
N ALA A 26 -2.34 8.35 4.07
CA ALA A 26 -3.47 8.43 3.13
C ALA A 26 -4.80 8.32 3.87
N THR A 27 -5.92 8.64 3.20
CA THR A 27 -7.24 8.47 3.82
C THR A 27 -7.75 7.03 3.70
N THR A 28 -7.26 6.29 2.71
CA THR A 28 -7.58 4.87 2.47
C THR A 28 -6.34 4.09 2.02
N ALA A 29 -6.35 2.77 2.22
CA ALA A 29 -5.27 1.88 1.76
C ALA A 29 -5.07 1.92 0.24
N SER A 30 -6.16 2.00 -0.54
CA SER A 30 -6.07 2.16 -2.00
C SER A 30 -5.40 3.46 -2.43
N GLU A 31 -5.61 4.55 -1.69
CA GLU A 31 -4.90 5.81 -1.94
C GLU A 31 -3.41 5.72 -1.59
N ALA A 32 -3.04 5.01 -0.52
CA ALA A 32 -1.65 4.76 -0.19
C ALA A 32 -0.93 4.03 -1.34
N VAL A 33 -1.55 2.97 -1.88
CA VAL A 33 -1.01 2.22 -3.04
C VAL A 33 -0.90 3.12 -4.27
N ARG A 34 -1.92 3.94 -4.55
CA ARG A 34 -1.87 4.91 -5.65
C ARG A 34 -0.72 5.89 -5.49
N HIS A 35 -0.50 6.44 -4.29
CA HIS A 35 0.60 7.37 -4.03
C HIS A 35 1.98 6.71 -4.19
N LEU A 36 2.13 5.45 -3.76
CA LEU A 36 3.33 4.66 -4.01
C LEU A 36 3.60 4.52 -5.52
N GLU A 37 2.61 4.11 -6.31
CA GLU A 37 2.79 3.99 -7.76
C GLU A 37 3.01 5.35 -8.44
N GLU A 38 2.37 6.42 -7.97
CA GLU A 38 2.59 7.77 -8.49
C GLU A 38 4.03 8.23 -8.26
N LYS A 39 4.61 7.94 -7.08
CA LYS A 39 6.03 8.20 -6.76
C LYS A 39 6.97 7.41 -7.66
N MET A 40 6.67 6.12 -7.91
CA MET A 40 7.55 5.22 -8.67
C MET A 40 7.41 5.35 -10.20
N ARG A 41 6.19 5.58 -10.69
CA ARG A 41 5.82 5.43 -12.10
C ARG A 41 5.21 6.69 -12.71
N GLY A 42 4.92 7.71 -11.88
CA GLY A 42 4.40 9.00 -12.29
C GLY A 42 2.88 9.11 -12.33
N ALA A 43 2.40 10.35 -12.37
CA ALA A 43 0.97 10.68 -12.34
C ALA A 43 0.20 10.15 -13.57
N GLU A 44 0.82 10.13 -14.75
CA GLU A 44 0.18 9.62 -15.98
C GLU A 44 -0.13 8.13 -15.88
N TYR A 45 0.77 7.36 -15.27
CA TYR A 45 0.57 5.93 -15.08
C TYR A 45 -0.63 5.65 -14.16
N VAL A 46 -0.73 6.33 -13.02
CA VAL A 46 -1.83 6.10 -12.05
C VAL A 46 -3.18 6.62 -12.55
N GLN A 47 -3.20 7.62 -13.44
CA GLN A 47 -4.43 8.11 -14.07
C GLN A 47 -5.11 7.03 -14.92
N GLY A 48 -4.34 6.11 -15.50
CA GLY A 48 -4.83 4.99 -16.30
C GLY A 48 -5.26 3.77 -15.49
N ARG A 49 -5.26 3.81 -14.15
CA ARG A 49 -5.44 2.63 -13.30
C ARG A 49 -6.56 2.72 -12.29
N THR A 50 -7.04 1.56 -11.86
CA THR A 50 -7.98 1.36 -10.76
C THR A 50 -7.32 0.55 -9.67
N TYR A 51 -7.61 0.91 -8.42
CA TYR A 51 -7.05 0.29 -7.23
C TYR A 51 -8.19 -0.39 -6.48
N THR A 52 -8.18 -1.72 -6.47
CA THR A 52 -9.25 -2.51 -5.85
C THR A 52 -8.66 -3.51 -4.88
N GLN A 53 -9.35 -3.72 -3.76
CA GLN A 53 -8.99 -4.77 -2.83
C GLN A 53 -9.20 -6.13 -3.50
N GLY A 54 -8.14 -6.94 -3.53
CA GLY A 54 -8.12 -8.32 -3.97
C GLY A 54 -7.89 -9.27 -2.80
N GLY A 55 -7.53 -10.51 -3.14
CA GLY A 55 -7.10 -11.53 -2.18
C GLY A 55 -5.66 -11.97 -2.44
N GLU A 56 -5.17 -12.91 -1.65
CA GLU A 56 -3.82 -13.49 -1.80
C GLU A 56 -3.58 -14.04 -3.21
N ASP A 57 -4.60 -14.62 -3.85
CA ASP A 57 -4.55 -15.10 -5.24
C ASP A 57 -4.14 -14.01 -6.26
N SER A 58 -4.31 -12.73 -5.91
CA SER A 58 -3.93 -11.61 -6.78
C SER A 58 -2.41 -11.37 -6.80
N LEU A 59 -1.67 -11.87 -5.81
CA LEU A 59 -0.21 -11.74 -5.75
C LEU A 59 0.49 -12.55 -6.86
N ASP A 60 -0.14 -13.63 -7.30
CA ASP A 60 0.30 -14.46 -8.43
C ASP A 60 -0.30 -13.99 -9.78
N GLY A 61 -1.04 -12.87 -9.77
CA GLY A 61 -1.70 -12.30 -10.94
C GLY A 61 -0.75 -11.60 -11.91
N GLN A 62 -1.31 -11.13 -13.04
CA GLN A 62 -0.56 -10.34 -14.03
C GLN A 62 -0.45 -8.86 -13.68
N ASP A 63 -1.41 -8.37 -12.89
CA ASP A 63 -1.46 -6.98 -12.46
C ASP A 63 -0.62 -6.79 -11.17
N PRO A 64 0.04 -5.63 -11.00
CA PRO A 64 0.72 -5.31 -9.75
C PRO A 64 -0.22 -5.42 -8.54
N ALA A 65 0.21 -6.16 -7.54
CA ALA A 65 -0.51 -6.35 -6.28
C ALA A 65 0.38 -5.96 -5.10
N TYR A 66 -0.22 -5.34 -4.10
CA TYR A 66 0.47 -4.76 -2.95
C TYR A 66 -0.16 -5.26 -1.66
N LEU A 67 0.67 -5.64 -0.69
CA LEU A 67 0.22 -5.93 0.66
C LEU A 67 0.18 -4.62 1.45
N VAL A 68 -0.95 -4.31 2.07
CA VAL A 68 -1.12 -3.05 2.81
C VAL A 68 -1.43 -3.32 4.27
N TYR A 69 -0.71 -2.65 5.16
CA TYR A 69 -0.83 -2.76 6.61
C TYR A 69 -1.16 -1.40 7.23
N ASP A 70 -2.03 -1.37 8.25
CA ASP A 70 -2.33 -0.17 9.04
C ASP A 70 -1.28 -0.05 10.15
N LEU A 71 -0.55 1.08 10.14
CA LEU A 71 0.54 1.34 11.09
C LEU A 71 0.09 2.20 12.27
N THR A 72 -1.11 2.80 12.21
CA THR A 72 -1.56 3.88 13.10
C THR A 72 -1.45 3.54 14.59
N ASP A 73 -1.70 2.28 14.95
CA ASP A 73 -1.64 1.76 16.32
C ASP A 73 -0.68 0.56 16.46
N SER A 74 0.19 0.34 15.47
CA SER A 74 1.12 -0.80 15.42
C SER A 74 2.27 -0.71 16.42
N GLY A 75 2.54 0.47 16.99
CA GLY A 75 3.70 0.74 17.83
C GLY A 75 5.04 0.78 17.08
N LEU A 76 5.01 0.67 15.74
CA LEU A 76 6.19 0.80 14.89
C LEU A 76 6.54 2.27 14.66
N ASP A 77 7.84 2.57 14.52
CA ASP A 77 8.31 3.90 14.15
C ASP A 77 8.13 4.14 12.64
N GLU A 78 6.93 4.60 12.27
CA GLU A 78 6.49 4.86 10.90
C GLU A 78 7.49 5.68 10.04
N GLU A 79 8.26 6.59 10.65
CA GLU A 79 9.18 7.49 9.94
C GLU A 79 10.54 6.82 9.63
N GLY A 80 10.86 5.72 10.31
CA GLY A 80 12.14 5.01 10.18
C GLY A 80 12.07 3.70 9.38
N LEU A 81 10.87 3.23 9.05
CA LEU A 81 10.68 1.94 8.38
C LEU A 81 11.19 1.97 6.93
N SER A 82 11.92 0.93 6.57
CA SER A 82 12.55 0.72 5.27
C SER A 82 12.26 -0.67 4.70
N GLY A 83 12.75 -0.98 3.50
CA GLY A 83 12.54 -2.30 2.87
C GLY A 83 12.92 -3.49 3.75
N ASP A 84 13.96 -3.36 4.58
CA ASP A 84 14.43 -4.41 5.48
C ASP A 84 13.42 -4.71 6.62
N ASP A 85 12.56 -3.74 6.95
CA ASP A 85 11.56 -3.83 8.01
C ASP A 85 10.23 -4.44 7.53
N ALA A 86 10.11 -4.80 6.25
CA ALA A 86 8.92 -5.43 5.68
C ALA A 86 8.48 -6.67 6.46
N GLY A 87 9.43 -7.49 6.92
CA GLY A 87 9.14 -8.66 7.76
C GLY A 87 8.59 -8.29 9.14
N GLN A 88 9.06 -7.19 9.73
CA GLN A 88 8.57 -6.69 11.01
C GLN A 88 7.16 -6.12 10.90
N VAL A 89 6.90 -5.31 9.85
CA VAL A 89 5.56 -4.78 9.57
C VAL A 89 4.54 -5.91 9.44
N ARG A 90 4.84 -6.94 8.65
CA ARG A 90 3.96 -8.11 8.49
C ARG A 90 3.66 -8.84 9.80
N ALA A 91 4.57 -8.80 10.76
CA ALA A 91 4.43 -9.51 12.03
C ALA A 91 3.69 -8.70 13.11
N GLN A 92 3.73 -7.36 13.03
CA GLN A 92 3.27 -6.48 14.12
C GLN A 92 2.11 -5.57 13.74
N ALA A 93 1.95 -5.25 12.45
CA ALA A 93 0.89 -4.37 11.98
C ALA A 93 -0.35 -5.15 11.53
N GLU A 94 -1.51 -4.51 11.62
CA GLU A 94 -2.76 -5.10 11.15
C GLU A 94 -2.79 -5.11 9.62
N GLU A 95 -2.98 -6.28 9.02
CA GLU A 95 -3.14 -6.38 7.57
C GLU A 95 -4.50 -5.80 7.16
N VAL A 96 -4.47 -4.80 6.29
CA VAL A 96 -5.68 -4.23 5.67
C VAL A 96 -6.11 -5.09 4.48
N GLY A 97 -5.14 -5.63 3.75
CA GLY A 97 -5.34 -6.63 2.69
C GLY A 97 -4.45 -6.42 1.47
N VAL A 98 -4.74 -7.20 0.43
CA VAL A 98 -4.09 -7.11 -0.88
C VAL A 98 -4.81 -6.11 -1.75
N PHE A 99 -4.07 -5.20 -2.40
CA PHE A 99 -4.62 -4.22 -3.33
C PHE A 99 -4.01 -4.38 -4.71
N VAL A 100 -4.87 -4.54 -5.71
CA VAL A 100 -4.50 -4.73 -7.10
C VAL A 100 -4.60 -3.40 -7.82
N SER A 101 -3.52 -3.02 -8.47
CA SER A 101 -3.50 -1.93 -9.43
C SER A 101 -3.72 -2.51 -10.82
N ALA A 102 -4.87 -2.26 -11.43
CA ALA A 102 -5.22 -2.78 -12.77
C ALA A 102 -5.49 -1.63 -13.76
N PRO A 103 -5.26 -1.81 -15.07
CA PRO A 103 -5.66 -0.82 -16.07
C PRO A 103 -7.16 -0.55 -16.03
N LYS A 104 -7.54 0.72 -16.20
CA LYS A 104 -8.93 1.09 -16.47
C LYS A 104 -9.37 0.42 -17.77
N LYS A 105 -10.53 -0.23 -17.74
CA LYS A 105 -11.20 -0.74 -18.93
C LYS A 105 -11.88 0.39 -19.70
#